data_AF-A0AAX2BE92-F1
#
_entry.id   AF-A0AAX2BE92-F1
#
_cell.length_a   1.000
_cell.length_b   1.000
_cell.length_c   1.000
_cell.angle_alpha   90.00
_cell.angle_beta   90.00
_cell.angle_gamma   90.00
#
_symmetry.space_group_name_H-M   'P 1'
#
loop_
_entity.id
_entity.type
_entity.pdbx_description
1 polymer ?
#
loop_
_entity_poly.entity_id
_entity_poly.type
_entity_poly.pdbx_seq_one_letter_code
_entity_poly.pdbx_strand_id
1 'polypeptide(L)'
;MPKADVDLGYAIGLKPEEAIKYFESKGYTIGFNWHDVDARAHATSFTVAGVLKQDILEDIRQAQQAHIDNGGTLRDFERQLTPVLTRKGWLADKARLVADDDGVLEGKQLTPRRLRTIFETNMQAAYGAGRYAEQMANAEFRPIWERVAVMDSHTRPRHAALNGFTARYDDPVWQFMYPPDGYHCRCRIRARTEADAERLGIQVRSWEQDIVTVQQAWGPDDTREVKALRFNGELYTPDAGFGHNPGQGWLSSLGQRLMDKAATATPRIATQAISEVLSEPAVLDAVTDDIRRWVDAVSVRQNTRGDLKRVGAVPPELLSRLEENGVQQPVAFSIHEEDVRQAPGPMWSELPELLRQRGNVWLDSDSLVWLLPGQTGVRAVRGISADDGWRLSLVNGGTTVSQGDILTDGAKQLQALAP
;
A
#
# COMPACT_ATOMS: atom_id res chain seq x y z
N MET A 1 -4.16 36.62 5.55
CA MET A 1 -4.37 36.04 6.89
C MET A 1 -5.86 35.76 7.04
N PRO A 2 -6.33 34.50 7.15
CA PRO A 2 -7.69 34.24 7.61
C PRO A 2 -7.81 34.61 9.09
N LYS A 3 -9.00 35.12 9.47
CA LYS A 3 -9.24 36.02 10.61
C LYS A 3 -10.13 35.42 11.71
N ALA A 4 -10.41 34.12 11.70
CA ALA A 4 -11.34 33.51 12.63
C ALA A 4 -10.77 32.26 13.32
N ASP A 5 -11.08 32.12 14.61
CA ASP A 5 -10.73 30.95 15.42
C ASP A 5 -11.41 29.71 14.81
N VAL A 6 -10.59 28.70 14.52
CA VAL A 6 -11.01 27.42 13.94
C VAL A 6 -11.09 26.40 15.06
N ASP A 7 -12.28 25.85 15.27
CA ASP A 7 -12.46 24.71 16.15
C ASP A 7 -12.13 23.43 15.38
N LEU A 8 -10.89 22.97 15.52
CA LEU A 8 -10.41 21.75 14.90
C LEU A 8 -11.13 20.50 15.44
N GLY A 9 -11.62 20.53 16.68
CA GLY A 9 -12.38 19.42 17.26
C GLY A 9 -13.74 19.27 16.62
N TYR A 10 -14.40 20.39 16.31
CA TYR A 10 -15.64 20.41 15.53
C TYR A 10 -15.41 20.01 14.07
N ALA A 11 -14.39 20.58 13.41
CA ALA A 11 -14.12 20.34 11.99
C ALA A 11 -13.78 18.87 11.67
N ILE A 12 -13.13 18.15 12.60
CA ILE A 12 -12.81 16.73 12.46
C ILE A 12 -14.06 15.84 12.48
N GLY A 13 -15.17 16.31 13.05
CA GLY A 13 -16.44 15.57 13.13
C GLY A 13 -17.36 15.76 11.92
N LEU A 14 -17.00 16.60 10.95
CA LEU A 14 -17.82 16.94 9.78
C LEU A 14 -17.50 16.06 8.57
N LYS A 15 -18.48 15.93 7.67
CA LYS A 15 -18.23 15.36 6.33
C LYS A 15 -17.19 16.19 5.57
N PRO A 16 -16.42 15.60 4.63
CA PRO A 16 -15.43 16.33 3.84
C PRO A 16 -15.96 17.65 3.25
N GLU A 17 -17.16 17.64 2.64
CA GLU A 17 -17.75 18.84 2.02
C GLU A 17 -18.22 19.87 3.05
N GLU A 18 -18.65 19.42 4.22
CA GLU A 18 -19.09 20.29 5.32
C GLU A 18 -17.91 20.91 6.05
N ALA A 19 -16.82 20.16 6.22
CA ALA A 19 -15.55 20.65 6.70
C ALA A 19 -14.99 21.71 5.75
N ILE A 20 -15.02 21.46 4.43
CA ILE A 20 -14.60 22.43 3.41
C ILE A 20 -15.41 23.73 3.54
N LYS A 21 -16.75 23.64 3.56
CA LYS A 21 -17.62 24.82 3.76
C LYS A 21 -17.34 25.55 5.07
N TYR A 22 -17.06 24.81 6.14
CA TYR A 22 -16.68 25.38 7.43
C TYR A 22 -15.37 26.17 7.31
N PHE A 23 -14.32 25.60 6.71
CA PHE A 23 -13.05 26.30 6.49
C PHE A 23 -13.18 27.48 5.52
N GLU A 24 -13.96 27.36 4.45
CA GLU A 24 -14.25 28.46 3.53
C GLU A 24 -14.99 29.62 4.22
N SER A 25 -15.97 29.31 5.07
CA SER A 25 -16.67 30.32 5.89
C SER A 25 -15.73 31.05 6.87
N LYS A 26 -14.59 30.44 7.21
CA LYS A 26 -13.53 30.99 8.05
C LYS A 26 -12.44 31.70 7.24
N GLY A 27 -12.58 31.79 5.91
CA GLY A 27 -11.72 32.53 5.00
C GLY A 27 -10.53 31.73 4.46
N TYR A 28 -10.59 30.40 4.49
CA TYR A 28 -9.59 29.52 3.86
C TYR A 28 -10.03 29.17 2.44
N THR A 29 -9.11 29.23 1.47
CA THR A 29 -9.37 28.80 0.08
C THR A 29 -8.84 27.38 -0.10
N ILE A 30 -9.70 26.45 -0.50
CA ILE A 30 -9.36 25.05 -0.74
C ILE A 30 -9.26 24.84 -2.25
N GLY A 31 -8.04 24.68 -2.76
CA GLY A 31 -7.72 24.73 -4.19
C GLY A 31 -7.60 23.39 -4.90
N PHE A 32 -8.16 22.31 -4.34
CA PHE A 32 -8.02 20.96 -4.88
C PHE A 32 -9.38 20.26 -5.09
N ASN A 33 -9.40 19.27 -6.00
CA ASN A 33 -10.54 18.37 -6.15
C ASN A 33 -10.55 17.38 -4.99
N TRP A 34 -11.49 17.53 -4.07
CA TRP A 34 -11.52 16.73 -2.85
C TRP A 34 -11.81 15.26 -3.12
N HIS A 35 -12.52 14.92 -4.21
CA HIS A 35 -12.79 13.53 -4.59
C HIS A 35 -11.51 12.73 -4.87
N ASP A 36 -10.48 13.35 -5.46
CA ASP A 36 -9.21 12.69 -5.78
C ASP A 36 -8.34 12.48 -4.52
N VAL A 37 -8.44 13.41 -3.58
CA VAL A 37 -7.78 13.38 -2.27
C VAL A 37 -8.44 12.32 -1.38
N ASP A 38 -9.76 12.24 -1.43
CA ASP A 38 -10.61 11.27 -0.74
C ASP A 38 -10.32 9.84 -1.22
N ALA A 39 -10.29 9.62 -2.55
CA ALA A 39 -9.95 8.31 -3.12
C ALA A 39 -8.57 7.80 -2.64
N ARG A 40 -7.53 8.63 -2.64
CA ARG A 40 -6.17 8.24 -2.17
C ARG A 40 -6.11 8.04 -0.65
N ALA A 41 -6.88 8.82 0.11
CA ALA A 41 -7.00 8.68 1.55
C ALA A 41 -7.70 7.36 1.93
N HIS A 42 -8.81 7.01 1.26
CA HIS A 42 -9.51 5.73 1.38
C HIS A 42 -8.62 4.55 1.10
N ALA A 43 -7.91 4.63 -0.03
CA ALA A 43 -6.97 3.63 -0.47
C ALA A 43 -5.92 3.33 0.62
N THR A 44 -5.35 4.36 1.24
CA THR A 44 -4.31 4.21 2.29
C THR A 44 -4.85 3.71 3.63
N SER A 45 -6.17 3.76 3.86
CA SER A 45 -6.79 3.64 5.18
C SER A 45 -6.83 2.23 5.78
N PHE A 46 -6.35 1.19 5.11
CA PHE A 46 -6.46 -0.16 5.66
C PHE A 46 -5.12 -0.91 5.75
N THR A 47 -4.52 -0.90 6.93
CA THR A 47 -3.71 -2.03 7.40
C THR A 47 -4.14 -2.48 8.79
N VAL A 48 -4.68 -3.68 8.89
CA VAL A 48 -4.85 -4.33 10.18
C VAL A 48 -3.83 -5.45 10.27
N ALA A 49 -2.65 -5.12 10.83
CA ALA A 49 -1.65 -6.13 11.12
C ALA A 49 -2.24 -7.17 12.10
N GLY A 50 -2.42 -8.41 11.63
CA GLY A 50 -2.75 -9.56 12.48
C GLY A 50 -4.22 -9.69 12.88
N VAL A 51 -5.17 -9.34 12.01
CA VAL A 51 -6.54 -9.88 12.07
C VAL A 51 -6.67 -10.85 10.91
N LEU A 52 -6.87 -12.14 11.22
CA LEU A 52 -6.80 -13.23 10.24
C LEU A 52 -8.15 -13.59 9.62
N LYS A 53 -9.28 -13.09 10.14
CA LYS A 53 -10.60 -13.40 9.59
C LYS A 53 -11.15 -12.26 8.74
N GLN A 54 -11.49 -12.60 7.49
CA GLN A 54 -12.05 -11.72 6.46
C GLN A 54 -13.28 -10.95 6.98
N ASP A 55 -14.14 -11.60 7.76
CA ASP A 55 -15.38 -11.00 8.25
C ASP A 55 -15.16 -9.89 9.27
N ILE A 56 -14.07 -9.92 10.04
CA ILE A 56 -13.70 -8.86 11.00
C ILE A 56 -12.90 -7.76 10.32
N LEU A 57 -12.01 -8.14 9.41
CA LEU A 57 -11.31 -7.17 8.56
C LEU A 57 -12.33 -6.32 7.80
N GLU A 58 -13.37 -6.94 7.25
CA GLU A 58 -14.47 -6.29 6.55
C GLU A 58 -15.26 -5.34 7.45
N ASP A 59 -15.66 -5.78 8.64
CA ASP A 59 -16.39 -4.93 9.59
C ASP A 59 -15.58 -3.68 9.98
N ILE A 60 -14.28 -3.88 10.27
CA ILE A 60 -13.36 -2.79 10.63
C ILE A 60 -13.18 -1.85 9.44
N ARG A 61 -13.02 -2.40 8.23
CA ARG A 61 -12.89 -1.63 6.98
C ARG A 61 -14.13 -0.78 6.74
N GLN A 62 -15.32 -1.37 6.76
CA GLN A 62 -16.58 -0.65 6.55
C GLN A 62 -16.80 0.45 7.60
N ALA A 63 -16.49 0.16 8.86
CA ALA A 63 -16.56 1.16 9.91
C ALA A 63 -15.56 2.31 9.67
N GLN A 64 -14.31 2.00 9.30
CA GLN A 64 -13.29 3.00 8.98
C GLN A 64 -13.70 3.84 7.78
N GLN A 65 -14.14 3.20 6.69
CA GLN A 65 -14.59 3.84 5.46
C GLN A 65 -15.75 4.81 5.72
N ALA A 66 -16.75 4.38 6.49
CA ALA A 66 -17.86 5.23 6.87
C ALA A 66 -17.43 6.51 7.62
N HIS A 67 -16.35 6.45 8.41
CA HIS A 67 -15.80 7.61 9.11
C HIS A 67 -14.98 8.53 8.22
N ILE A 68 -14.38 8.02 7.15
CA ILE A 68 -13.71 8.88 6.16
C ILE A 68 -14.77 9.57 5.29
N ASP A 69 -15.75 8.81 4.79
CA ASP A 69 -16.84 9.31 3.95
C ASP A 69 -17.73 10.34 4.67
N ASN A 70 -18.08 10.07 5.93
CA ASN A 70 -19.12 10.83 6.64
C ASN A 70 -18.58 11.66 7.81
N GLY A 71 -17.26 11.64 8.05
CA GLY A 71 -16.69 12.13 9.30
C GLY A 71 -17.10 11.28 10.50
N GLY A 72 -16.56 11.59 11.68
CA GLY A 72 -16.92 10.91 12.93
C GLY A 72 -15.77 10.87 13.93
N THR A 73 -16.07 10.53 15.18
CA THR A 73 -15.06 10.46 16.24
C THR A 73 -14.62 9.03 16.51
N LEU A 74 -13.46 8.87 17.14
CA LEU A 74 -13.02 7.57 17.67
C LEU A 74 -14.08 6.92 18.58
N ARG A 75 -14.87 7.72 19.32
CA ARG A 75 -15.95 7.19 20.18
C ARG A 75 -17.07 6.58 19.34
N ASP A 76 -17.36 7.15 18.17
CA ASP A 76 -18.39 6.64 17.28
C ASP A 76 -17.90 5.33 16.62
N PHE A 77 -16.64 5.28 16.24
CA PHE A 77 -15.97 4.06 15.76
C PHE A 77 -15.98 2.94 16.82
N GLU A 78 -15.58 3.24 18.06
CA GLU A 78 -15.61 2.30 19.18
C GLU A 78 -17.06 1.81 19.44
N ARG A 79 -18.05 2.71 19.42
CA ARG A 79 -19.47 2.37 19.64
C ARG A 79 -20.06 1.49 18.54
N GLN A 80 -19.65 1.71 17.29
CA GLN A 80 -20.11 0.93 16.14
C GLN A 80 -19.52 -0.48 16.15
N LEU A 81 -18.20 -0.61 16.37
CA LEU A 81 -17.50 -1.89 16.27
C LEU A 81 -17.61 -2.75 17.51
N THR A 82 -17.64 -2.17 18.71
CA THR A 82 -17.65 -2.94 19.97
C THR A 82 -18.76 -4.02 19.98
N PRO A 83 -20.04 -3.71 19.67
CA PRO A 83 -21.09 -4.73 19.66
C PRO A 83 -20.88 -5.82 18.59
N VAL A 84 -20.35 -5.46 17.42
CA VAL A 84 -20.09 -6.39 16.32
C VAL A 84 -18.99 -7.37 16.71
N LEU A 85 -17.86 -6.85 17.18
CA LEU A 85 -16.71 -7.63 17.60
C LEU A 85 -17.03 -8.49 18.84
N THR A 86 -17.83 -8.00 19.79
CA THR A 86 -18.29 -8.79 20.94
C THR A 86 -19.20 -9.93 20.48
N ARG A 87 -20.19 -9.68 19.61
CA ARG A 87 -21.06 -10.74 19.07
C ARG A 87 -20.28 -11.81 18.32
N LYS A 88 -19.25 -11.41 17.58
CA LYS A 88 -18.37 -12.31 16.83
C LYS A 88 -17.29 -12.98 17.70
N GLY A 89 -17.25 -12.70 19.01
CA GLY A 89 -16.31 -13.33 19.96
C GLY A 89 -14.88 -12.77 19.94
N TRP A 90 -14.65 -11.64 19.26
CA TRP A 90 -13.34 -11.00 19.13
C TRP A 90 -13.01 -10.01 20.24
N LEU A 91 -14.02 -9.57 20.98
CA LEU A 91 -13.92 -8.56 22.03
C LEU A 91 -14.57 -9.08 23.33
N ALA A 92 -13.80 -9.83 24.13
CA ALA A 92 -14.18 -10.26 25.49
C ALA A 92 -12.98 -10.75 26.30
N ASP A 93 -13.05 -10.64 27.64
CA ASP A 93 -12.07 -11.17 28.62
C ASP A 93 -11.90 -12.71 28.55
N LYS A 94 -12.77 -13.41 27.81
CA LYS A 94 -12.76 -14.86 27.59
C LYS A 94 -12.83 -15.25 26.10
N ALA A 95 -12.33 -14.40 25.20
CA ALA A 95 -12.09 -14.81 23.81
C ALA A 95 -10.97 -15.87 23.80
N ARG A 96 -11.34 -17.13 24.04
CA ARG A 96 -10.48 -18.27 23.71
C ARG A 96 -10.42 -18.29 22.19
N LEU A 97 -9.29 -17.87 21.64
CA LEU A 97 -8.87 -18.31 20.32
C LEU A 97 -8.84 -19.85 20.43
N VAL A 98 -9.90 -20.53 19.98
CA VAL A 98 -9.95 -21.99 19.84
C VAL A 98 -9.73 -22.32 18.38
N ALA A 99 -8.70 -23.14 18.11
CA ALA A 99 -8.36 -23.57 16.77
C ALA A 99 -9.50 -24.45 16.28
N ASP A 100 -9.94 -24.22 15.04
CA ASP A 100 -10.67 -25.25 14.33
C ASP A 100 -9.70 -26.36 13.90
N ASP A 101 -10.27 -27.49 13.47
CA ASP A 101 -9.53 -28.72 13.14
C ASP A 101 -8.55 -28.54 11.94
N ASP A 102 -8.61 -27.40 11.24
CA ASP A 102 -7.68 -26.97 10.17
C ASP A 102 -6.52 -26.10 10.67
N GLY A 103 -6.45 -25.82 11.98
CA GLY A 103 -5.25 -25.26 12.64
C GLY A 103 -4.98 -23.77 12.43
N VAL A 104 -5.95 -22.95 11.99
CA VAL A 104 -5.69 -21.52 11.77
C VAL A 104 -6.05 -20.68 13.00
N LEU A 105 -5.05 -20.43 13.85
CA LEU A 105 -5.10 -19.36 14.86
C LEU A 105 -3.74 -18.68 15.07
N GLU A 106 -3.55 -17.51 14.46
CA GLU A 106 -2.51 -16.56 14.89
C GLU A 106 -3.01 -15.11 14.81
N GLY A 107 -4.13 -14.80 15.47
CA GLY A 107 -4.59 -13.42 15.67
C GLY A 107 -4.29 -12.97 17.09
N LYS A 108 -3.56 -11.86 17.29
CA LYS A 108 -3.55 -11.19 18.61
C LYS A 108 -4.99 -10.77 18.94
N GLN A 109 -5.39 -10.78 20.20
CA GLN A 109 -6.71 -10.29 20.63
C GLN A 109 -6.94 -8.84 20.17
N LEU A 110 -8.16 -8.51 19.72
CA LEU A 110 -8.58 -7.13 19.44
C LEU A 110 -9.05 -6.50 20.75
N THR A 111 -8.16 -5.77 21.42
CA THR A 111 -8.52 -4.96 22.58
C THR A 111 -9.04 -3.59 22.12
N PRO A 112 -9.88 -2.89 22.92
CA PRO A 112 -10.28 -1.51 22.63
C PRO A 112 -9.09 -0.59 22.36
N ARG A 113 -7.99 -0.79 23.09
CA ARG A 113 -6.75 -0.04 22.91
C ARG A 113 -6.10 -0.31 21.55
N ARG A 114 -6.09 -1.57 21.09
CA ARG A 114 -5.57 -1.92 19.76
C ARG A 114 -6.46 -1.40 18.64
N LEU A 115 -7.79 -1.46 18.79
CA LEU A 115 -8.74 -0.87 17.83
C LEU A 115 -8.54 0.63 17.68
N ARG A 116 -8.32 1.33 18.80
CA ARG A 116 -7.96 2.75 18.78
C ARG A 116 -6.67 3.00 17.99
N THR A 117 -5.61 2.26 18.27
CA THR A 117 -4.34 2.42 17.54
C THR A 117 -4.52 2.15 16.04
N ILE A 118 -5.29 1.13 15.66
CA ILE A 118 -5.62 0.83 14.27
C ILE A 118 -6.33 2.04 13.64
N PHE A 119 -7.43 2.49 14.25
CA PHE A 119 -8.21 3.61 13.76
C PHE A 119 -7.37 4.87 13.57
N GLU A 120 -6.66 5.30 14.62
CA GLU A 120 -5.85 6.53 14.61
C GLU A 120 -4.73 6.46 13.58
N THR A 121 -4.05 5.32 13.46
CA THR A 121 -2.95 5.15 12.50
C THR A 121 -3.46 5.22 11.06
N ASN A 122 -4.55 4.53 10.76
CA ASN A 122 -5.16 4.49 9.44
C ASN A 122 -5.74 5.85 9.04
N MET A 123 -6.45 6.53 9.95
CA MET A 123 -6.96 7.89 9.71
C MET A 123 -5.80 8.85 9.45
N GLN A 124 -4.72 8.76 10.21
CA GLN A 124 -3.56 9.62 10.00
C GLN A 124 -2.88 9.37 8.65
N ALA A 125 -2.74 8.10 8.24
CA ALA A 125 -2.18 7.74 6.95
C ALA A 125 -3.07 8.26 5.81
N ALA A 126 -4.40 8.12 5.93
CA ALA A 126 -5.39 8.66 5.00
C ALA A 126 -5.27 10.19 4.84
N TYR A 127 -5.28 10.95 5.94
CA TYR A 127 -5.05 12.39 5.92
C TYR A 127 -3.66 12.78 5.38
N GLY A 128 -2.65 11.95 5.64
CA GLY A 128 -1.29 12.10 5.10
C GLY A 128 -1.27 11.99 3.58
N ALA A 129 -1.90 10.95 3.03
CA ALA A 129 -2.01 10.70 1.60
C ALA A 129 -2.79 11.82 0.88
N GLY A 130 -3.91 12.25 1.48
CA GLY A 130 -4.69 13.36 0.94
C GLY A 130 -3.90 14.67 0.89
N ARG A 131 -3.22 15.03 1.99
CA ARG A 131 -2.35 16.21 2.03
C ARG A 131 -1.21 16.11 1.01
N TYR A 132 -0.61 14.93 0.86
CA TYR A 132 0.42 14.70 -0.13
C TYR A 132 -0.09 14.98 -1.55
N ALA A 133 -1.28 14.48 -1.90
CA ALA A 133 -1.90 14.73 -3.20
C ALA A 133 -2.14 16.22 -3.46
N GLU A 134 -2.68 16.95 -2.49
CA GLU A 134 -2.87 18.41 -2.57
C GLU A 134 -1.53 19.14 -2.78
N GLN A 135 -0.50 18.74 -2.02
CA GLN A 135 0.82 19.37 -2.10
C GLN A 135 1.50 19.10 -3.45
N MET A 136 1.33 17.90 -4.00
CA MET A 136 1.85 17.56 -5.33
C MET A 136 1.15 18.31 -6.44
N ALA A 137 -0.18 18.45 -6.38
CA ALA A 137 -0.94 19.24 -7.35
C ALA A 137 -0.50 20.72 -7.36
N ASN A 138 0.04 21.21 -6.24
CA ASN A 138 0.52 22.58 -6.08
C ASN A 138 2.06 22.69 -6.00
N ALA A 139 2.79 21.64 -6.36
CA ALA A 139 4.24 21.56 -6.16
C ALA A 139 4.99 22.61 -6.97
N GLU A 140 4.48 23.01 -8.14
CA GLU A 140 5.08 24.07 -8.97
C GLU A 140 5.14 25.41 -8.24
N PHE A 141 4.06 25.80 -7.56
CA PHE A 141 3.98 27.08 -6.86
C PHE A 141 4.50 27.02 -5.42
N ARG A 142 4.49 25.83 -4.81
CA ARG A 142 4.95 25.60 -3.43
C ARG A 142 5.96 24.44 -3.36
N PRO A 143 7.12 24.56 -4.03
CA PRO A 143 8.05 23.44 -4.20
C PRO A 143 8.84 23.09 -2.94
N ILE A 144 8.82 23.95 -1.90
CA ILE A 144 9.63 23.76 -0.71
C ILE A 144 8.77 23.17 0.39
N TRP A 145 9.08 21.96 0.81
CA TRP A 145 8.35 21.25 1.84
C TRP A 145 9.11 21.33 3.16
N GLU A 146 8.38 21.69 4.21
CA GLU A 146 8.90 21.77 5.57
C GLU A 146 8.15 20.82 6.49
N ARG A 147 8.90 20.09 7.29
CA ARG A 147 8.35 19.25 8.33
C ARG A 147 8.01 20.07 9.57
N VAL A 148 6.79 19.90 10.06
CA VAL A 148 6.27 20.58 11.25
C VAL A 148 5.84 19.53 12.27
N ALA A 149 6.47 19.54 13.44
CA ALA A 149 6.07 18.72 14.57
C ALA A 149 5.22 19.54 15.57
N VAL A 150 4.34 18.88 16.31
CA VAL A 150 3.68 19.52 17.47
C VAL A 150 4.73 19.61 18.58
N MET A 151 5.27 20.79 18.87
CA MET A 151 6.36 20.95 19.84
C MET A 151 5.84 20.96 21.29
N ASP A 152 5.21 19.86 21.71
CA ASP A 152 4.73 19.62 23.07
C ASP A 152 5.45 18.43 23.73
N SER A 153 5.10 18.12 24.98
CA SER A 153 5.70 17.02 25.75
C SER A 153 5.37 15.61 25.23
N HIS A 154 4.40 15.47 24.32
CA HIS A 154 3.98 14.18 23.76
C HIS A 154 4.68 13.88 22.44
N THR A 155 5.39 14.84 21.85
CA THR A 155 6.20 14.61 20.65
C THR A 155 7.52 13.99 21.03
N ARG A 156 7.81 12.85 20.41
CA ARG A 156 9.05 12.10 20.60
C ARG A 156 10.26 12.97 20.24
N PRO A 157 11.37 12.93 21.02
CA PRO A 157 12.55 13.75 20.75
C PRO A 157 13.08 13.64 19.32
N ARG A 158 13.12 12.43 18.76
CA ARG A 158 13.55 12.19 17.36
C ARG A 158 12.67 12.91 16.32
N HIS A 159 11.37 13.06 16.58
CA HIS A 159 10.46 13.79 15.68
C HIS A 159 10.57 15.30 15.88
N ALA A 160 10.74 15.75 17.12
CA ALA A 160 10.98 17.16 17.45
C ALA A 160 12.28 17.68 16.83
N ALA A 161 13.32 16.83 16.78
CA ALA A 161 14.60 17.16 16.15
C ALA A 161 14.48 17.45 14.66
N LEU A 162 13.48 16.88 13.97
CA LEU A 162 13.19 17.14 12.56
C LEU A 162 12.25 18.33 12.33
N ASN A 163 11.81 19.03 13.39
CA ASN A 163 10.95 20.20 13.21
C ASN A 163 11.72 21.32 12.49
N GLY A 164 11.15 21.82 11.39
CA GLY A 164 11.80 22.78 10.51
C GLY A 164 12.72 22.15 9.45
N PHE A 165 12.84 20.82 9.40
CA PHE A 165 13.53 20.15 8.29
C PHE A 165 12.88 20.55 6.96
N THR A 166 13.69 20.97 5.99
CA THR A 166 13.22 21.38 4.67
C THR A 166 13.94 20.65 3.54
N ALA A 167 13.16 20.30 2.52
CA ALA A 167 13.65 19.76 1.26
C ALA A 167 12.68 20.17 0.13
N ARG A 168 13.11 20.09 -1.12
CA ARG A 168 12.17 20.25 -2.25
C ARG A 168 11.20 19.06 -2.29
N TYR A 169 10.01 19.25 -2.85
CA TYR A 169 8.96 18.24 -2.94
C TYR A 169 9.41 16.93 -3.63
N ASP A 170 10.39 17.02 -4.53
CA ASP A 170 10.95 15.93 -5.33
C ASP A 170 12.16 15.23 -4.66
N ASP A 171 12.57 15.68 -3.47
CA ASP A 171 13.69 15.08 -2.76
C ASP A 171 13.37 13.63 -2.32
N PRO A 172 14.28 12.67 -2.53
CA PRO A 172 14.07 11.26 -2.18
C PRO A 172 13.78 11.01 -0.69
N VAL A 173 14.12 11.93 0.22
CA VAL A 173 13.76 11.79 1.64
C VAL A 173 12.26 11.65 1.88
N TRP A 174 11.42 12.25 1.03
CA TRP A 174 9.98 12.18 1.17
C TRP A 174 9.41 10.80 0.84
N GLN A 175 10.18 9.90 0.22
CA GLN A 175 9.72 8.55 -0.08
C GLN A 175 9.58 7.70 1.18
N PHE A 176 10.35 7.98 2.24
CA PHE A 176 10.32 7.20 3.48
C PHE A 176 10.04 8.02 4.74
N MET A 177 10.20 9.35 4.71
CA MET A 177 10.05 10.22 5.88
C MET A 177 8.78 11.09 5.84
N TYR A 178 7.91 10.94 4.84
CA TYR A 178 6.64 11.68 4.80
C TYR A 178 5.68 11.15 5.89
N PRO A 179 5.17 11.99 6.80
CA PRO A 179 4.34 11.54 7.93
C PRO A 179 3.02 10.87 7.50
N PRO A 180 2.51 9.88 8.27
CA PRO A 180 3.04 9.43 9.56
C PRO A 180 4.25 8.51 9.41
N ASP A 181 5.26 8.75 10.24
CA ASP A 181 6.47 7.93 10.34
C ASP A 181 6.55 7.15 11.65
N GLY A 182 5.41 6.96 12.31
CA GLY A 182 5.29 6.17 13.51
C GLY A 182 3.90 6.22 14.15
N TYR A 183 3.66 5.33 15.11
CA TYR A 183 2.41 5.32 15.88
C TYR A 183 2.23 6.64 16.63
N HIS A 184 0.99 7.17 16.61
CA HIS A 184 0.62 8.46 17.20
C HIS A 184 1.55 9.62 16.78
N CYS A 185 2.14 9.54 15.59
CA CYS A 185 2.88 10.68 15.04
C CYS A 185 1.93 11.88 14.95
N ARG A 186 2.41 13.11 15.14
CA ARG A 186 1.59 14.32 14.89
C ARG A 186 2.34 15.32 14.01
N CYS A 187 3.35 14.83 13.29
CA CYS A 187 4.07 15.61 12.31
C CYS A 187 3.22 15.77 11.04
N ARG A 188 3.43 16.89 10.35
CA ARG A 188 2.84 17.17 9.03
C ARG A 188 3.87 17.86 8.15
N ILE A 189 3.62 17.84 6.85
CA ILE A 189 4.38 18.66 5.89
C ILE A 189 3.61 19.94 5.61
N ARG A 190 4.34 21.06 5.56
CA ARG A 190 3.86 22.37 5.12
C ARG A 190 4.56 22.72 3.81
N ALA A 191 3.80 22.98 2.76
CA ALA A 191 4.34 23.46 1.49
C ALA A 191 4.50 24.99 1.50
N ARG A 192 5.65 25.46 1.04
CA ARG A 192 6.08 26.86 1.03
C ARG A 192 6.45 27.29 -0.38
N THR A 193 6.21 28.58 -0.66
CA THR A 193 6.74 29.23 -1.86
C THR A 193 8.23 29.50 -1.69
N GLU A 194 8.93 29.78 -2.79
CA GLU A 194 10.32 30.22 -2.75
C GLU A 194 10.47 31.54 -1.99
N ALA A 195 9.57 32.51 -2.22
CA ALA A 195 9.55 33.78 -1.49
C ALA A 195 9.35 33.58 0.03
N ASP A 196 8.57 32.59 0.46
CA ASP A 196 8.44 32.24 1.89
C ASP A 196 9.76 31.69 2.45
N ALA A 197 10.48 30.89 1.67
CA ALA A 197 11.77 30.34 2.07
C ALA A 197 12.84 31.44 2.16
N GLU A 198 12.93 32.32 1.17
CA GLU A 198 13.85 33.47 1.19
C GLU A 198 13.59 34.38 2.39
N ARG A 199 12.33 34.75 2.62
CA ARG A 199 11.92 35.61 3.74
C ARG A 199 12.26 35.02 5.11
N LEU A 200 12.25 33.70 5.23
CA LEU A 200 12.54 32.98 6.46
C LEU A 200 14.00 32.51 6.57
N GLY A 201 14.84 32.80 5.57
CA GLY A 201 16.22 32.34 5.52
C GLY A 201 16.36 30.82 5.42
N ILE A 202 15.37 30.13 4.86
CA ILE A 202 15.39 28.68 4.68
C ILE A 202 16.30 28.36 3.50
N GLN A 203 17.43 27.71 3.77
CA GLN A 203 18.30 27.18 2.72
C GLN A 203 17.86 25.77 2.34
N VAL A 204 17.40 25.61 1.11
CA VAL A 204 16.97 24.32 0.59
C VAL A 204 18.12 23.66 -0.15
N ARG A 205 18.43 22.42 0.20
CA ARG A 205 19.40 21.57 -0.50
C ARG A 205 18.81 20.18 -0.70
N SER A 206 19.38 19.42 -1.62
CA SER A 206 19.09 17.98 -1.73
C SER A 206 19.73 17.24 -0.56
N TRP A 207 19.00 16.26 -0.03
CA TRP A 207 19.45 15.37 1.04
C TRP A 207 19.80 13.97 0.54
N GLU A 208 19.82 13.75 -0.77
CA GLU A 208 20.08 12.43 -1.38
C GLU A 208 21.38 11.79 -0.87
N GLN A 209 22.45 12.57 -0.74
CA GLN A 209 23.76 12.09 -0.27
C GLN A 209 23.79 11.79 1.24
N ASP A 210 22.81 12.30 1.99
CA ASP A 210 22.67 12.07 3.42
C ASP A 210 21.78 10.85 3.72
N ILE A 211 21.18 10.23 2.70
CA ILE A 211 20.39 9.00 2.83
C ILE A 211 21.31 7.79 2.83
N VAL A 212 21.21 6.96 3.87
CA VAL A 212 21.96 5.71 4.02
C VAL A 212 21.02 4.53 4.25
N THR A 213 21.49 3.31 4.03
CA THR A 213 20.77 2.09 4.42
C THR A 213 21.32 1.59 5.75
N VAL A 214 20.45 1.21 6.69
CA VAL A 214 20.82 0.69 8.02
C VAL A 214 19.95 -0.49 8.42
N GLN A 215 20.44 -1.31 9.35
CA GLN A 215 19.64 -2.35 9.99
C GLN A 215 18.78 -1.76 11.12
N GLN A 216 17.47 -1.95 11.03
CA GLN A 216 16.49 -1.58 12.05
C GLN A 216 15.89 -2.84 12.67
N ALA A 217 15.74 -2.86 14.00
CA ALA A 217 15.04 -3.94 14.70
C ALA A 217 13.60 -4.13 14.19
N TRP A 218 13.20 -5.38 14.02
CA TRP A 218 11.90 -5.81 13.50
C TRP A 218 11.28 -6.87 14.42
N GLY A 219 10.93 -6.48 15.63
CA GLY A 219 10.51 -7.42 16.67
C GLY A 219 11.66 -7.83 17.58
N PRO A 220 11.47 -8.88 18.41
CA PRO A 220 12.44 -9.26 19.43
C PRO A 220 13.77 -9.76 18.85
N ASP A 221 13.72 -10.55 17.78
CA ASP A 221 14.87 -11.34 17.30
C ASP A 221 15.30 -11.00 15.87
N ASP A 222 14.52 -10.19 15.14
CA ASP A 222 14.77 -9.90 13.72
C ASP A 222 15.22 -8.46 13.48
N THR A 223 15.88 -8.25 12.33
CA THR A 223 16.21 -6.93 11.80
C THR A 223 15.83 -6.83 10.33
N ARG A 224 15.67 -5.62 9.83
CA ARG A 224 15.37 -5.32 8.43
C ARG A 224 16.18 -4.14 7.92
N GLU A 225 16.54 -4.16 6.64
CA GLU A 225 17.16 -3.03 5.97
C GLU A 225 16.14 -1.91 5.76
N VAL A 226 16.51 -0.69 6.16
CA VAL A 226 15.69 0.50 5.97
C VAL A 226 16.53 1.69 5.51
N LYS A 227 15.89 2.64 4.82
CA LYS A 227 16.47 3.95 4.58
C LYS A 227 16.47 4.79 5.85
N ALA A 228 17.59 5.48 6.07
CA ALA A 228 17.78 6.41 7.16
C ALA A 228 18.34 7.73 6.61
N LEU A 229 17.97 8.83 7.25
CA LEU A 229 18.54 10.15 6.96
C LEU A 229 19.60 10.49 7.99
N ARG A 230 20.78 10.92 7.56
CA ARG A 230 21.75 11.57 8.44
C ARG A 230 21.38 13.04 8.59
N PHE A 231 21.00 13.45 9.80
CA PHE A 231 20.57 14.80 10.09
C PHE A 231 21.18 15.28 11.40
N ASN A 232 21.86 16.43 11.39
CA ASN A 232 22.54 17.02 12.55
C ASN A 232 23.48 16.04 13.30
N GLY A 233 24.19 15.18 12.56
CA GLY A 233 25.12 14.20 13.13
C GLY A 233 24.44 12.92 13.65
N GLU A 234 23.11 12.85 13.64
CA GLU A 234 22.34 11.68 14.08
C GLU A 234 21.70 10.94 12.90
N LEU A 235 21.33 9.68 13.13
CA LEU A 235 20.57 8.88 12.17
C LEU A 235 19.07 8.89 12.51
N TYR A 236 18.29 9.35 11.56
CA TYR A 236 16.84 9.29 11.60
C TYR A 236 16.32 8.09 10.81
N THR A 237 15.49 7.27 11.45
CA THR A 237 14.73 6.20 10.82
C THR A 237 13.27 6.35 11.23
N PRO A 238 12.30 6.28 10.30
CA PRO A 238 10.91 6.05 10.63
C PRO A 238 10.74 4.79 11.50
N ASP A 239 9.68 4.71 12.29
CA ASP A 239 9.38 3.51 13.07
C ASP A 239 9.23 2.28 12.18
N ALA A 240 9.43 1.10 12.78
CA ALA A 240 9.10 -0.17 12.17
C ALA A 240 7.67 -0.16 11.60
N GLY A 241 7.52 -0.33 10.28
CA GLY A 241 6.25 -0.32 9.56
C GLY A 241 5.89 1.01 8.89
N PHE A 242 6.61 2.10 9.16
CA PHE A 242 6.27 3.45 8.69
C PHE A 242 7.27 4.07 7.71
N GLY A 243 8.25 3.31 7.25
CA GLY A 243 9.34 3.79 6.38
C GLY A 243 8.93 4.01 4.92
N HIS A 244 7.77 4.59 4.67
CA HIS A 244 7.23 4.80 3.33
C HIS A 244 6.21 5.94 3.31
N ASN A 245 6.07 6.57 2.15
CA ASN A 245 5.18 7.71 1.96
C ASN A 245 3.71 7.24 1.79
N PRO A 246 2.78 7.67 2.67
CA PRO A 246 1.36 7.35 2.54
C PRO A 246 0.76 7.76 1.19
N GLY A 247 1.20 8.87 0.61
CA GLY A 247 0.67 9.39 -0.66
C GLY A 247 1.35 8.92 -1.95
N GLN A 248 2.48 8.21 -1.89
CA GLN A 248 3.19 7.70 -3.09
C GLN A 248 3.33 6.19 -3.19
N GLY A 249 2.99 5.44 -2.14
CA GLY A 249 3.29 4.02 -2.15
C GLY A 249 2.94 3.26 -0.88
N TRP A 250 2.10 3.79 0.00
CA TRP A 250 1.60 2.96 1.10
C TRP A 250 0.83 1.76 0.60
N LEU A 251 -0.03 1.96 -0.39
CA LEU A 251 -0.77 0.85 -0.93
C LEU A 251 0.04 -0.10 -1.77
N SER A 252 0.92 0.41 -2.62
CA SER A 252 1.81 -0.46 -3.38
C SER A 252 2.72 -1.23 -2.43
N SER A 253 3.34 -0.56 -1.45
CA SER A 253 4.20 -1.23 -0.47
C SER A 253 3.43 -2.17 0.46
N LEU A 254 2.16 -1.89 0.79
CA LEU A 254 1.29 -2.81 1.49
C LEU A 254 1.00 -4.04 0.63
N GLY A 255 0.60 -3.84 -0.63
CA GLY A 255 0.37 -4.91 -1.59
C GLY A 255 1.61 -5.78 -1.73
N GLN A 256 2.79 -5.18 -1.94
CA GLN A 256 4.07 -5.90 -1.98
C GLN A 256 4.31 -6.69 -0.68
N ARG A 257 4.18 -6.06 0.49
CA ARG A 257 4.39 -6.73 1.79
C ARG A 257 3.42 -7.88 2.03
N LEU A 258 2.16 -7.73 1.63
CA LEU A 258 1.16 -8.79 1.73
C LEU A 258 1.56 -9.97 0.84
N MET A 259 1.95 -9.69 -0.40
CA MET A 259 2.38 -10.71 -1.36
C MET A 259 3.70 -11.37 -0.96
N ASP A 260 4.63 -10.65 -0.33
CA ASP A 260 5.86 -11.23 0.22
C ASP A 260 5.58 -12.16 1.40
N LYS A 261 4.65 -11.79 2.30
CA LYS A 261 4.23 -12.69 3.38
C LYS A 261 3.52 -13.92 2.87
N ALA A 262 2.75 -13.80 1.78
CA ALA A 262 2.06 -14.91 1.15
C ALA A 262 3.00 -16.01 0.62
N ALA A 263 4.27 -15.69 0.32
CA ALA A 263 5.26 -16.70 -0.02
C ALA A 263 5.51 -17.71 1.12
N THR A 264 5.23 -17.32 2.37
CA THR A 264 5.46 -18.13 3.58
C THR A 264 4.18 -18.55 4.29
N ALA A 265 3.02 -18.09 3.84
CA ALA A 265 1.71 -18.43 4.40
C ALA A 265 1.10 -19.65 3.69
N THR A 266 0.08 -20.27 4.29
CA THR A 266 -0.63 -21.36 3.61
C THR A 266 -1.30 -20.86 2.33
N PRO A 267 -1.25 -21.61 1.21
CA PRO A 267 -1.77 -21.19 -0.10
C PRO A 267 -3.20 -20.64 -0.05
N ARG A 268 -4.09 -21.30 0.70
CA ARG A 268 -5.50 -20.91 0.86
C ARG A 268 -5.69 -19.56 1.56
N ILE A 269 -4.90 -19.25 2.58
CA ILE A 269 -4.95 -17.96 3.27
C ILE A 269 -4.34 -16.88 2.38
N ALA A 270 -3.19 -17.17 1.78
CA ALA A 270 -2.47 -16.28 0.90
C ALA A 270 -3.31 -15.82 -0.29
N THR A 271 -3.95 -16.76 -1.01
CA THR A 271 -4.79 -16.43 -2.18
C THR A 271 -5.98 -15.54 -1.80
N GLN A 272 -6.64 -15.85 -0.69
CA GLN A 272 -7.83 -15.12 -0.25
C GLN A 272 -7.46 -13.70 0.16
N ALA A 273 -6.39 -13.54 0.95
CA ALA A 273 -5.95 -12.23 1.42
C ALA A 273 -5.51 -11.33 0.26
N ILE A 274 -4.73 -11.86 -0.69
CA ILE A 274 -4.26 -11.07 -1.84
C ILE A 274 -5.41 -10.70 -2.77
N SER A 275 -6.31 -11.65 -3.03
CA SER A 275 -7.44 -11.43 -3.94
C SER A 275 -8.43 -10.40 -3.37
N GLU A 276 -8.68 -10.42 -2.06
CA GLU A 276 -9.48 -9.41 -1.37
C GLU A 276 -8.80 -8.02 -1.45
N VAL A 277 -7.51 -7.93 -1.10
CA VAL A 277 -6.80 -6.65 -1.08
C VAL A 277 -6.67 -6.04 -2.47
N LEU A 278 -6.39 -6.85 -3.50
CA LEU A 278 -6.33 -6.36 -4.88
C LEU A 278 -7.73 -6.14 -5.49
N SER A 279 -8.81 -6.55 -4.83
CA SER A 279 -10.17 -6.22 -5.26
C SER A 279 -10.51 -4.75 -5.06
N GLU A 280 -9.81 -4.07 -4.15
CA GLU A 280 -9.90 -2.64 -3.96
C GLU A 280 -9.25 -1.89 -5.13
N PRO A 281 -10.03 -1.13 -5.94
CA PRO A 281 -9.50 -0.48 -7.14
C PRO A 281 -8.29 0.39 -6.86
N ALA A 282 -8.32 1.15 -5.77
CA ALA A 282 -7.24 2.07 -5.45
C ALA A 282 -5.95 1.36 -4.99
N VAL A 283 -6.05 0.16 -4.39
CA VAL A 283 -4.88 -0.69 -4.10
C VAL A 283 -4.30 -1.23 -5.40
N LEU A 284 -5.17 -1.75 -6.27
CA LEU A 284 -4.77 -2.27 -7.57
C LEU A 284 -4.05 -1.20 -8.38
N ASP A 285 -4.63 0.00 -8.49
CA ASP A 285 -4.05 1.13 -9.20
C ASP A 285 -2.68 1.50 -8.63
N ALA A 286 -2.56 1.57 -7.30
CA ALA A 286 -1.28 1.87 -6.66
C ALA A 286 -0.21 0.80 -6.94
N VAL A 287 -0.56 -0.49 -6.91
CA VAL A 287 0.34 -1.60 -7.24
C VAL A 287 0.74 -1.53 -8.72
N THR A 288 -0.22 -1.32 -9.61
CA THR A 288 -0.02 -1.15 -11.06
C THR A 288 0.91 0.03 -11.37
N ASP A 289 0.70 1.19 -10.74
CA ASP A 289 1.53 2.38 -10.92
C ASP A 289 2.95 2.20 -10.36
N ASP A 290 3.11 1.48 -9.26
CA ASP A 290 4.42 1.11 -8.71
C ASP A 290 5.19 0.19 -9.66
N ILE A 291 4.51 -0.81 -10.23
CA ILE A 291 5.10 -1.71 -11.21
C ILE A 291 5.47 -0.95 -12.48
N ARG A 292 4.60 -0.06 -12.99
CA ARG A 292 4.90 0.77 -14.15
C ARG A 292 6.17 1.59 -13.93
N ARG A 293 6.26 2.32 -12.82
CA ARG A 293 7.47 3.10 -12.47
C ARG A 293 8.72 2.22 -12.34
N TRP A 294 8.58 1.03 -11.77
CA TRP A 294 9.70 0.09 -11.65
C TRP A 294 10.14 -0.44 -13.03
N VAL A 295 9.21 -0.81 -13.90
CA VAL A 295 9.49 -1.26 -15.29
C VAL A 295 10.17 -0.15 -16.09
N ASP A 296 9.68 1.09 -16.00
CA ASP A 296 10.28 2.25 -16.66
C ASP A 296 11.72 2.46 -16.18
N ALA A 297 11.94 2.38 -14.86
CA ALA A 297 13.27 2.50 -14.26
C ALA A 297 14.20 1.36 -14.68
N VAL A 298 13.73 0.11 -14.73
CA VAL A 298 14.51 -1.05 -15.18
C VAL A 298 14.91 -0.91 -16.64
N SER A 299 14.02 -0.40 -17.49
CA SER A 299 14.24 -0.24 -18.93
C SER A 299 15.40 0.71 -19.28
N VAL A 300 15.73 1.65 -18.39
CA VAL A 300 16.84 2.61 -18.59
C VAL A 300 18.11 2.28 -17.80
N ARG A 301 18.09 1.26 -16.93
CA ARG A 301 19.27 0.87 -16.13
C ARG A 301 20.32 0.16 -16.99
N GLN A 302 21.60 0.46 -16.75
CA GLN A 302 22.70 -0.22 -17.44
C GLN A 302 22.97 -1.62 -16.88
N ASN A 303 22.87 -1.81 -15.55
CA ASN A 303 23.16 -3.08 -14.87
C ASN A 303 21.95 -3.59 -14.09
N THR A 304 21.78 -4.91 -14.02
CA THR A 304 20.79 -5.56 -13.16
C THR A 304 21.27 -5.56 -11.70
N ARG A 305 20.31 -5.46 -10.78
CA ARG A 305 20.47 -5.57 -9.33
C ARG A 305 19.90 -6.88 -8.79
N GLY A 306 19.15 -7.62 -9.62
CA GLY A 306 18.45 -8.84 -9.19
C GLY A 306 17.15 -8.52 -8.46
N ASP A 307 16.59 -7.32 -8.68
CA ASP A 307 15.34 -6.88 -8.06
C ASP A 307 14.15 -7.71 -8.61
N LEU A 308 13.11 -7.87 -7.81
CA LEU A 308 11.82 -8.42 -8.23
C LEU A 308 10.65 -7.57 -7.72
N LYS A 309 9.49 -7.74 -8.35
CA LYS A 309 8.21 -7.18 -7.88
C LYS A 309 7.13 -8.26 -7.84
N ARG A 310 6.31 -8.22 -6.79
CA ARG A 310 5.09 -9.03 -6.71
C ARG A 310 3.98 -8.38 -7.51
N VAL A 311 3.26 -9.15 -8.29
CA VAL A 311 2.21 -8.62 -9.18
C VAL A 311 0.83 -9.20 -8.93
N GLY A 312 0.71 -10.16 -8.02
CA GLY A 312 -0.56 -10.75 -7.62
C GLY A 312 -0.38 -12.12 -6.98
N ALA A 313 -1.45 -12.91 -6.98
CA ALA A 313 -1.41 -14.32 -6.65
C ALA A 313 -2.46 -15.09 -7.43
N VAL A 314 -2.29 -16.42 -7.49
CA VAL A 314 -3.28 -17.36 -8.00
C VAL A 314 -4.63 -17.09 -7.32
N PRO A 315 -5.73 -16.82 -8.06
CA PRO A 315 -7.06 -16.60 -7.47
C PRO A 315 -7.62 -17.85 -6.77
N PRO A 316 -8.54 -17.72 -5.80
CA PRO A 316 -9.05 -18.85 -5.01
C PRO A 316 -9.66 -19.97 -5.86
N GLU A 317 -10.38 -19.61 -6.93
CA GLU A 317 -10.99 -20.60 -7.84
C GLU A 317 -9.94 -21.35 -8.67
N LEU A 318 -8.84 -20.68 -9.04
CA LEU A 318 -7.74 -21.31 -9.78
C LEU A 318 -6.90 -22.21 -8.86
N LEU A 319 -6.70 -21.81 -7.59
CA LEU A 319 -6.00 -22.62 -6.59
C LEU A 319 -6.70 -23.98 -6.40
N SER A 320 -8.03 -23.99 -6.29
CA SER A 320 -8.78 -25.24 -6.10
C SER A 320 -8.53 -26.23 -7.26
N ARG A 321 -8.48 -25.72 -8.50
CA ARG A 321 -8.21 -26.53 -9.70
C ARG A 321 -6.75 -26.98 -9.82
N LEU A 322 -5.82 -26.17 -9.32
CA LEU A 322 -4.41 -26.55 -9.21
C LEU A 322 -4.21 -27.69 -8.22
N GLU A 323 -4.84 -27.61 -7.05
CA GLU A 323 -4.79 -28.66 -6.04
C GLU A 323 -5.42 -29.97 -6.54
N GLU A 324 -6.53 -29.91 -7.28
CA GLU A 324 -7.13 -31.07 -7.98
C GLU A 324 -6.18 -31.72 -9.00
N ASN A 325 -5.23 -30.94 -9.55
CA ASN A 325 -4.20 -31.42 -10.45
C ASN A 325 -2.86 -31.73 -9.73
N GLY A 326 -2.85 -31.76 -8.40
CA GLY A 326 -1.70 -32.14 -7.59
C GLY A 326 -0.65 -31.03 -7.41
N VAL A 327 -0.95 -29.79 -7.80
CA VAL A 327 -0.02 -28.66 -7.65
C VAL A 327 -0.23 -28.00 -6.29
N GLN A 328 0.78 -28.10 -5.43
CA GLN A 328 0.77 -27.55 -4.07
C GLN A 328 2.02 -26.71 -3.85
N GLN A 329 1.97 -25.45 -4.28
CA GLN A 329 3.09 -24.51 -4.18
C GLN A 329 2.60 -23.12 -3.73
N PRO A 330 3.50 -22.21 -3.32
CA PRO A 330 3.10 -20.85 -3.00
C PRO A 330 2.40 -20.16 -4.16
N VAL A 331 1.50 -19.23 -3.85
CA VAL A 331 0.54 -18.68 -4.82
C VAL A 331 0.96 -17.33 -5.40
N ALA A 332 2.02 -16.71 -4.88
CA ALA A 332 2.42 -15.36 -5.28
C ALA A 332 2.99 -15.32 -6.70
N PHE A 333 2.68 -14.26 -7.44
CA PHE A 333 3.26 -13.96 -8.74
C PHE A 333 4.40 -12.96 -8.62
N SER A 334 5.54 -13.26 -9.23
CA SER A 334 6.70 -12.35 -9.30
C SER A 334 7.11 -12.06 -10.73
N ILE A 335 7.61 -10.84 -10.95
CA ILE A 335 8.34 -10.44 -12.15
C ILE A 335 9.76 -10.05 -11.75
N HIS A 336 10.76 -10.49 -12.50
CA HIS A 336 12.17 -10.20 -12.20
C HIS A 336 12.73 -9.16 -13.16
N GLU A 337 13.67 -8.36 -12.66
CA GLU A 337 14.34 -7.31 -13.43
C GLU A 337 14.96 -7.85 -14.73
N GLU A 338 15.49 -9.07 -14.69
CA GLU A 338 16.06 -9.75 -15.85
C GLU A 338 15.02 -9.99 -16.96
N ASP A 339 13.83 -10.47 -16.60
CA ASP A 339 12.77 -10.77 -17.57
C ASP A 339 12.24 -9.48 -18.22
N VAL A 340 12.10 -8.42 -17.41
CA VAL A 340 11.68 -7.10 -17.90
C VAL A 340 12.69 -6.52 -18.88
N ARG A 341 14.00 -6.70 -18.63
CA ARG A 341 15.06 -6.25 -19.56
C ARG A 341 15.09 -7.04 -20.85
N GLN A 342 14.81 -8.34 -20.80
CA GLN A 342 14.78 -9.20 -21.99
C GLN A 342 13.58 -8.88 -22.89
N ALA A 343 12.45 -8.47 -22.31
CA ALA A 343 11.23 -8.13 -23.03
C ALA A 343 10.65 -6.79 -22.56
N PRO A 344 11.29 -5.65 -22.86
CA PRO A 344 10.80 -4.35 -22.41
C PRO A 344 9.44 -4.02 -23.05
N GLY A 345 8.53 -3.47 -22.27
CA GLY A 345 7.21 -3.08 -22.77
C GLY A 345 6.19 -2.81 -21.68
N PRO A 346 5.03 -2.22 -22.03
CA PRO A 346 4.02 -1.80 -21.08
C PRO A 346 3.27 -2.96 -20.41
N MET A 347 3.27 -4.14 -21.05
CA MET A 347 2.49 -5.31 -20.62
C MET A 347 2.81 -5.76 -19.19
N TRP A 348 4.05 -5.61 -18.73
CA TRP A 348 4.43 -5.92 -17.34
C TRP A 348 3.61 -5.15 -16.31
N SER A 349 3.29 -3.88 -16.60
CA SER A 349 2.47 -3.05 -15.73
C SER A 349 0.99 -3.40 -15.75
N GLU A 350 0.51 -4.09 -16.79
CA GLU A 350 -0.88 -4.53 -16.92
C GLU A 350 -1.14 -5.85 -16.17
N LEU A 351 -0.09 -6.59 -15.79
CA LEU A 351 -0.22 -7.92 -15.18
C LEU A 351 -1.08 -7.99 -13.90
N PRO A 352 -1.00 -7.04 -12.95
CA PRO A 352 -1.84 -7.08 -11.75
C PRO A 352 -3.34 -7.12 -12.05
N GLU A 353 -3.76 -6.44 -13.13
CA GLU A 353 -5.15 -6.44 -13.56
C GLU A 353 -5.46 -7.68 -14.40
N LEU A 354 -4.62 -7.97 -15.41
CA LEU A 354 -4.85 -9.05 -16.37
C LEU A 354 -4.93 -10.44 -15.71
N LEU A 355 -4.10 -10.71 -14.70
CA LEU A 355 -4.05 -12.01 -14.04
C LEU A 355 -5.22 -12.26 -13.08
N ARG A 356 -5.96 -11.20 -12.73
CA ARG A 356 -7.17 -11.29 -11.90
C ARG A 356 -8.42 -11.56 -12.73
N GLN A 357 -8.39 -11.27 -14.03
CA GLN A 357 -9.53 -11.47 -14.90
C GLN A 357 -9.83 -12.97 -15.02
N ARG A 358 -11.12 -13.32 -15.07
CA ARG A 358 -11.55 -14.69 -15.35
C ARG A 358 -11.16 -15.06 -16.78
N GLY A 359 -10.03 -15.73 -16.89
CA GLY A 359 -9.32 -15.90 -18.15
C GLY A 359 -9.26 -17.34 -18.66
N ASN A 360 -8.61 -17.48 -19.81
CA ASN A 360 -8.31 -18.75 -20.42
C ASN A 360 -6.93 -19.22 -19.90
N VAL A 361 -6.94 -19.99 -18.81
CA VAL A 361 -5.74 -20.41 -18.07
C VAL A 361 -5.52 -21.90 -18.26
N TRP A 362 -4.29 -22.27 -18.55
CA TRP A 362 -3.86 -23.64 -18.82
C TRP A 362 -2.76 -24.06 -17.87
N LEU A 363 -2.77 -25.34 -17.49
CA LEU A 363 -1.65 -26.02 -16.87
C LEU A 363 -0.97 -26.86 -17.95
N ASP A 364 0.22 -26.44 -18.35
CA ASP A 364 1.04 -27.07 -19.36
C ASP A 364 2.31 -27.62 -18.69
N SER A 365 2.32 -28.92 -18.43
CA SER A 365 3.29 -29.57 -17.54
C SER A 365 3.27 -28.90 -16.14
N ASP A 366 4.38 -28.29 -15.71
CA ASP A 366 4.50 -27.58 -14.43
C ASP A 366 4.37 -26.05 -14.58
N SER A 367 3.92 -25.57 -15.73
CA SER A 367 3.76 -24.13 -16.02
C SER A 367 2.30 -23.73 -16.12
N LEU A 368 1.96 -22.58 -15.52
CA LEU A 368 0.70 -21.90 -15.79
C LEU A 368 0.83 -21.03 -17.03
N VAL A 369 -0.16 -21.08 -17.92
CA VAL A 369 -0.20 -20.25 -19.13
C VAL A 369 -1.52 -19.48 -19.17
N TRP A 370 -1.44 -18.16 -19.12
CA TRP A 370 -2.58 -17.27 -19.31
C TRP A 370 -2.64 -16.82 -20.75
N LEU A 371 -3.75 -17.09 -21.43
CA LEU A 371 -4.08 -16.54 -22.73
C LEU A 371 -4.95 -15.29 -22.54
N LEU A 372 -4.41 -14.14 -22.93
CA LEU A 372 -4.95 -12.82 -22.65
C LEU A 372 -5.46 -12.20 -23.96
N PRO A 373 -6.76 -12.32 -24.27
CA PRO A 373 -7.33 -11.72 -25.47
C PRO A 373 -7.29 -10.19 -25.38
N GLY A 374 -6.83 -9.54 -26.44
CA GLY A 374 -6.83 -8.08 -26.59
C GLY A 374 -7.36 -7.67 -27.97
N GLN A 375 -7.46 -6.35 -28.19
CA GLN A 375 -8.01 -5.81 -29.45
C GLN A 375 -7.24 -6.23 -30.69
N THR A 376 -5.94 -6.48 -30.56
CA THR A 376 -5.02 -6.79 -31.67
C THR A 376 -4.67 -8.27 -31.79
N GLY A 377 -5.22 -9.13 -30.93
CA GLY A 377 -4.95 -10.57 -30.89
C GLY A 377 -4.80 -11.10 -29.47
N VAL A 378 -4.35 -12.35 -29.34
CA VAL A 378 -4.11 -13.01 -28.05
C VAL A 378 -2.65 -12.82 -27.66
N ARG A 379 -2.36 -12.32 -26.47
CA ARG A 379 -1.03 -12.33 -25.85
C ARG A 379 -0.96 -13.44 -24.81
N ALA A 380 0.23 -13.87 -24.40
CA ALA A 380 0.35 -14.89 -23.35
C ALA A 380 1.42 -14.58 -22.30
N VAL A 381 1.13 -15.01 -21.08
CA VAL A 381 2.02 -14.97 -19.93
C VAL A 381 2.23 -16.40 -19.44
N ARG A 382 3.47 -16.78 -19.17
CA ARG A 382 3.82 -18.08 -18.61
C ARG A 382 4.36 -17.90 -17.20
N GLY A 383 3.74 -18.57 -16.23
CA GLY A 383 4.21 -18.68 -14.86
C GLY A 383 4.97 -19.99 -14.69
N ILE A 384 6.25 -19.89 -14.34
CA ILE A 384 7.12 -21.02 -14.04
C ILE A 384 7.18 -21.18 -12.52
N SER A 385 7.08 -22.41 -12.03
CA SER A 385 7.18 -22.71 -10.60
C SER A 385 8.52 -22.25 -10.02
N ALA A 386 8.46 -21.62 -8.85
CA ALA A 386 9.61 -21.13 -8.08
C ALA A 386 9.37 -21.36 -6.58
N ASP A 387 10.44 -21.34 -5.78
CA ASP A 387 10.39 -21.64 -4.34
C ASP A 387 9.42 -20.74 -3.56
N ASP A 388 9.19 -19.51 -4.03
CA ASP A 388 8.37 -18.48 -3.40
C ASP A 388 7.08 -18.17 -4.20
N GLY A 389 6.75 -18.99 -5.20
CA GLY A 389 5.52 -18.90 -5.97
C GLY A 389 5.70 -19.19 -7.46
N TRP A 390 5.34 -18.22 -8.30
CA TRP A 390 5.38 -18.35 -9.75
C TRP A 390 6.12 -17.15 -10.36
N ARG A 391 7.27 -17.41 -10.99
CA ARG A 391 8.00 -16.41 -11.79
C ARG A 391 7.32 -16.26 -13.14
N LEU A 392 6.84 -15.05 -13.43
CA LEU A 392 6.15 -14.76 -14.67
C LEU A 392 7.12 -14.34 -15.76
N SER A 393 6.86 -14.80 -16.97
CA SER A 393 7.56 -14.45 -18.20
C SER A 393 6.56 -14.14 -19.31
N LEU A 394 6.87 -13.14 -20.14
CA LEU A 394 6.07 -12.83 -21.33
C LEU A 394 6.44 -13.79 -22.46
N VAL A 395 5.43 -14.49 -23.00
CA VAL A 395 5.65 -15.38 -24.14
C VAL A 395 5.89 -14.53 -25.39
N ASN A 396 6.92 -14.88 -26.16
CA ASN A 396 7.34 -14.15 -27.35
C ASN A 396 7.55 -12.63 -27.11
N GLY A 397 8.06 -12.27 -25.93
CA GLY A 397 8.28 -10.87 -25.56
C GLY A 397 7.01 -10.03 -25.40
N GLY A 398 5.83 -10.67 -25.25
CA GLY A 398 4.55 -10.00 -25.05
C GLY A 398 3.83 -9.64 -26.34
N THR A 399 4.29 -10.11 -27.49
CA THR A 399 3.58 -9.97 -28.76
C THR A 399 2.40 -10.93 -28.85
N THR A 400 1.62 -10.83 -29.93
CA THR A 400 0.53 -11.77 -30.18
C THR A 400 1.04 -13.18 -30.47
N VAL A 401 0.25 -14.17 -30.07
CA VAL A 401 0.54 -15.61 -30.18
C VAL A 401 -0.69 -16.38 -30.61
N SER A 402 -0.51 -17.56 -31.21
CA SER A 402 -1.57 -18.54 -31.43
C SER A 402 -1.50 -19.62 -30.35
N GLN A 403 -2.65 -20.11 -29.88
CA GLN A 403 -2.71 -21.13 -28.83
C GLN A 403 -1.89 -22.39 -29.16
N GLY A 404 -1.97 -22.87 -30.41
CA GLY A 404 -1.25 -24.07 -30.86
C GLY A 404 0.27 -23.90 -30.93
N ASP A 405 0.78 -22.67 -30.90
CA ASP A 405 2.22 -22.40 -30.97
C ASP A 405 2.87 -22.43 -29.56
N ILE A 406 2.06 -22.44 -28.50
CA ILE A 406 2.53 -22.19 -27.13
C ILE A 406 2.12 -23.24 -26.09
N LEU A 407 1.09 -24.05 -26.38
CA LEU A 407 0.64 -25.13 -25.49
C LEU A 407 1.06 -26.48 -26.06
N THR A 408 1.51 -27.40 -25.19
CA THR A 408 1.73 -28.79 -25.60
C THR A 408 0.42 -29.56 -25.70
N ASP A 409 0.44 -30.71 -26.40
CA ASP A 409 -0.72 -31.60 -26.52
C ASP A 409 -1.27 -32.11 -25.17
N GLY A 410 -0.46 -32.07 -24.11
CA GLY A 410 -0.84 -32.47 -22.75
C GLY A 410 -1.43 -31.35 -21.89
N ALA A 411 -1.55 -30.13 -22.42
CA ALA A 411 -2.02 -28.98 -21.66
C ALA A 411 -3.48 -29.15 -21.20
N LYS A 412 -3.73 -28.93 -19.91
CA LYS A 412 -5.06 -29.01 -19.29
C LYS A 412 -5.61 -27.62 -19.11
N GLN A 413 -6.81 -27.36 -19.62
CA GLN A 413 -7.47 -26.09 -19.37
C GLN A 413 -7.94 -26.03 -17.91
N LEU A 414 -7.35 -25.14 -17.14
CA LEU A 414 -7.74 -24.90 -15.76
C LEU A 414 -8.85 -23.86 -15.68
N GLN A 415 -8.96 -22.89 -16.57
CA GLN A 415 -10.05 -21.92 -16.56
C GLN A 415 -10.39 -21.51 -17.98
N ALA A 416 -11.69 -21.37 -18.27
CA ALA A 416 -12.16 -20.89 -19.57
C ALA A 416 -12.61 -19.44 -19.43
N LEU A 417 -12.46 -18.66 -20.51
CA LEU A 417 -13.10 -17.35 -20.62
C LEU A 417 -14.62 -17.55 -20.49
N ALA A 418 -15.28 -16.76 -19.63
CA ALA A 418 -16.74 -16.68 -19.68
C ALA A 418 -17.16 -16.09 -21.04
N PRO A 419 -18.22 -16.61 -21.68
CA PRO A 419 -18.69 -16.15 -22.98
C PRO A 419 -19.15 -14.68 -22.99
#